data_AF-A0A8S3X770-F1
#
_entry.id   AF-A0A8S3X770-F1
#
_cell.length_a   1.000
_cell.length_b   1.000
_cell.length_c   1.000
_cell.angle_alpha   90.00
_cell.angle_beta   90.00
_cell.angle_gamma   90.00
#
_symmetry.space_group_name_H-M   'P 1'
#
loop_
_entity.id
_entity.type
_entity.pdbx_description
1 polymer ?
#
loop_
_entity_poly.entity_id
_entity_poly.type
_entity_poly.pdbx_seq_one_letter_code
_entity_poly.pdbx_strand_id
1 'polypeptide(L)'
;MLSKRLFGLLITASVIKYCHGGCYAVSTDLNTKWRKADVLEQIAHDYYQSLALGPDDVGDTQKRFASVFSQALLLYLTSDKHNVLESVEDAAQKIGKYLDEPADVIGGKYRSVISIYLNVVEQPITDVQNACPVTAREAECIKALSKLERKRIERCPEYFKNIDLYTRLSEWVSSCGTLYFLQELTTFASKNCSDSATIDFFVKSLSGKYSQTFYIFKNIFKTLITERYTCNTFSFL
;
A
#
# COMPACT_ATOMS: atom_id res chain seq x y z
N MET A 1 1.19 -14.38 10.88
CA MET A 1 -0.05 -13.56 11.12
C MET A 1 -0.62 -12.90 9.87
N LEU A 2 0.13 -12.84 8.75
CA LEU A 2 -0.33 -12.34 7.45
C LEU A 2 -1.64 -13.03 6.98
N SER A 3 -1.78 -14.34 7.21
CA SER A 3 -2.93 -15.08 6.69
C SER A 3 -4.26 -14.66 7.30
N LYS A 4 -4.41 -14.56 8.64
CA LYS A 4 -5.74 -14.42 9.26
C LYS A 4 -6.36 -13.03 9.13
N ARG A 5 -5.57 -11.95 9.23
CA ARG A 5 -6.09 -10.57 9.14
C ARG A 5 -6.34 -10.15 7.70
N LEU A 6 -5.42 -10.46 6.78
CA LEU A 6 -5.66 -10.26 5.36
C LEU A 6 -6.76 -11.21 4.84
N PHE A 7 -6.88 -12.47 5.28
CA PHE A 7 -8.02 -13.32 4.89
C PHE A 7 -9.37 -12.72 5.29
N GLY A 8 -9.46 -12.09 6.47
CA GLY A 8 -10.69 -11.44 6.92
C GLY A 8 -11.18 -10.39 5.94
N LEU A 9 -10.25 -9.54 5.45
CA LEU A 9 -10.49 -8.55 4.39
C LEU A 9 -10.97 -9.20 3.08
N LEU A 10 -10.34 -10.32 2.69
CA LEU A 10 -10.65 -11.03 1.46
C LEU A 10 -12.04 -11.68 1.50
N ILE A 11 -12.45 -12.23 2.64
CA ILE A 11 -13.78 -12.81 2.84
C ILE A 11 -14.86 -11.73 2.84
N THR A 12 -14.61 -10.55 3.45
CA THR A 12 -15.56 -9.42 3.37
C THR A 12 -15.66 -8.82 1.97
N ALA A 13 -14.57 -8.87 1.18
CA ALA A 13 -14.57 -8.45 -0.22
C ALA A 13 -15.25 -9.46 -1.16
N SER A 14 -15.53 -10.70 -0.71
CA SER A 14 -16.11 -11.76 -1.55
C SER A 14 -17.61 -11.57 -1.84
N VAL A 15 -18.27 -10.56 -1.28
CA VAL A 15 -19.64 -10.16 -1.66
C VAL A 15 -19.57 -9.22 -2.86
N ILE A 16 -19.07 -9.72 -3.98
CA ILE A 16 -18.75 -8.92 -5.18
C ILE A 16 -20.03 -8.65 -5.98
N LYS A 17 -20.52 -7.40 -5.92
CA LYS A 17 -21.24 -6.78 -7.05
C LYS A 17 -20.28 -5.87 -7.80
N TYR A 18 -20.02 -6.21 -9.05
CA TYR A 18 -19.24 -5.43 -10.00
C TYR A 18 -19.81 -4.02 -10.16
N CYS A 19 -19.13 -3.00 -9.63
CA CYS A 19 -19.34 -1.61 -10.02
C CYS A 19 -18.00 -0.83 -10.04
N HIS A 20 -17.74 -0.15 -11.16
CA HIS A 20 -16.78 0.95 -11.33
C HIS A 20 -15.32 0.72 -10.88
N GLY A 21 -14.70 -0.37 -11.34
CA GLY A 21 -13.24 -0.51 -11.36
C GLY A 21 -12.54 -0.64 -9.99
N GLY A 22 -13.26 -0.52 -8.88
CA GLY A 22 -12.81 -0.87 -7.54
C GLY A 22 -13.25 -2.28 -7.17
N CYS A 23 -12.35 -3.04 -6.54
CA CYS A 23 -12.66 -4.40 -6.09
C CYS A 23 -13.14 -4.48 -4.63
N TYR A 24 -13.10 -3.36 -3.90
CA TYR A 24 -13.66 -3.23 -2.55
C TYR A 24 -14.91 -2.33 -2.62
N ALA A 25 -16.06 -2.93 -2.93
CA ALA A 25 -17.34 -2.25 -2.93
C ALA A 25 -18.28 -2.97 -1.96
N VAL A 26 -18.86 -2.22 -1.02
CA VAL A 26 -19.89 -2.73 -0.12
C VAL A 26 -21.19 -2.04 -0.47
N SER A 27 -22.23 -2.82 -0.79
CA SER A 27 -23.50 -2.30 -1.30
C SER A 27 -24.25 -1.39 -0.33
N THR A 28 -23.89 -1.42 0.96
CA THR A 28 -24.48 -0.57 2.00
C THR A 28 -23.80 0.80 2.11
N ASP A 29 -22.62 0.98 1.49
CA ASP A 29 -21.93 2.27 1.52
C ASP A 29 -22.68 3.25 0.60
N LEU A 30 -23.13 4.38 1.15
CA LEU A 30 -23.87 5.41 0.40
C LEU A 30 -22.96 6.41 -0.32
N ASN A 31 -21.64 6.24 -0.21
CA ASN A 31 -20.63 6.99 -0.94
C ASN A 31 -19.42 6.11 -1.32
N THR A 32 -18.64 6.58 -2.30
CA THR A 32 -17.49 5.87 -2.86
C THR A 32 -16.15 6.20 -2.18
N LYS A 33 -16.13 7.16 -1.25
CA LYS A 33 -14.89 7.70 -0.66
C LYS A 33 -14.46 6.92 0.58
N TRP A 34 -15.41 6.63 1.48
CA TRP A 34 -15.13 6.04 2.79
C TRP A 34 -14.34 4.73 2.68
N ARG A 35 -14.83 3.80 1.85
CA ARG A 35 -14.24 2.45 1.72
C ARG A 35 -12.79 2.48 1.25
N LYS A 36 -12.46 3.40 0.34
CA LYS A 36 -11.09 3.51 -0.18
C LYS A 36 -10.11 4.03 0.89
N ALA A 37 -10.56 4.95 1.74
CA ALA A 37 -9.77 5.44 2.87
C ALA A 37 -9.52 4.33 3.89
N ASP A 38 -10.57 3.62 4.28
CA ASP A 38 -10.54 2.48 5.21
C ASP A 38 -9.60 1.37 4.72
N VAL A 39 -9.74 0.96 3.46
CA VAL A 39 -8.89 -0.08 2.84
C VAL A 39 -7.43 0.34 2.75
N LEU A 40 -7.14 1.60 2.39
CA LEU A 40 -5.76 2.10 2.35
C LEU A 40 -5.10 2.07 3.73
N GLU A 41 -5.81 2.59 4.74
CA GLU A 41 -5.33 2.61 6.12
C GLU A 41 -5.07 1.18 6.62
N GLN A 42 -6.04 0.28 6.43
CA GLN A 42 -5.95 -1.08 6.93
C GLN A 42 -4.82 -1.87 6.24
N ILE A 43 -4.69 -1.80 4.92
CA ILE A 43 -3.62 -2.51 4.19
C ILE A 43 -2.25 -1.99 4.59
N ALA A 44 -2.08 -0.68 4.75
CA ALA A 44 -0.80 -0.11 5.19
C ALA A 44 -0.40 -0.64 6.57
N HIS A 45 -1.33 -0.66 7.53
CA HIS A 45 -1.08 -1.20 8.87
C HIS A 45 -0.85 -2.71 8.88
N ASP A 46 -1.68 -3.49 8.20
CA ASP A 46 -1.54 -4.94 8.14
C ASP A 46 -0.24 -5.37 7.46
N TYR A 47 0.15 -4.68 6.39
CA TYR A 47 1.43 -4.94 5.72
C TYR A 47 2.61 -4.55 6.60
N TYR A 48 2.55 -3.40 7.29
CA TYR A 48 3.58 -3.00 8.26
C TYR A 48 3.80 -4.08 9.33
N GLN A 49 2.71 -4.61 9.90
CA GLN A 49 2.76 -5.66 10.93
C GLN A 49 3.23 -7.02 10.40
N SER A 50 3.19 -7.22 9.08
CA SER A 50 3.71 -8.43 8.45
C SER A 50 5.22 -8.44 8.28
N LEU A 51 5.88 -7.30 8.43
CA LEU A 51 7.32 -7.18 8.38
C LEU A 51 7.92 -7.54 9.75
N ALA A 52 9.13 -8.10 9.75
CA ALA A 52 9.82 -8.38 11.00
C ALA A 52 10.15 -7.07 11.72
N LEU A 53 9.85 -7.03 13.03
CA LEU A 53 9.96 -5.85 13.87
C LEU A 53 11.22 -5.83 14.71
N GLY A 54 11.72 -7.01 15.09
CA GLY A 54 12.91 -7.17 15.91
C GLY A 54 13.37 -8.62 16.03
N PRO A 55 14.30 -8.91 16.95
CA PRO A 55 14.99 -10.21 17.04
C PRO A 55 14.08 -11.38 17.42
N ASP A 56 12.93 -11.12 18.05
CA ASP A 56 11.94 -12.16 18.37
C ASP A 56 11.31 -12.80 17.09
N ASP A 57 11.45 -12.14 15.94
CA ASP A 57 10.91 -12.60 14.66
C ASP A 57 11.90 -13.46 13.84
N VAL A 58 13.11 -13.77 14.36
CA VAL A 58 14.18 -14.50 13.63
C VAL A 58 13.72 -15.88 13.12
N GLY A 59 12.76 -16.52 13.79
CA GLY A 59 12.17 -17.80 13.37
C GLY A 59 10.88 -17.70 12.56
N ASP A 60 10.30 -16.50 12.37
CA ASP A 60 9.04 -16.33 11.64
C ASP A 60 9.30 -16.29 10.13
N THR A 61 9.11 -17.44 9.49
CA THR A 61 9.25 -17.64 8.05
C THR A 61 8.31 -16.76 7.22
N GLN A 62 7.13 -16.38 7.72
CA GLN A 62 6.20 -15.51 7.02
C GLN A 62 6.70 -14.06 7.03
N LYS A 63 7.21 -13.61 8.18
CA LYS A 63 7.83 -12.29 8.30
C LYS A 63 9.13 -12.20 7.53
N ARG A 64 9.91 -13.29 7.48
CA ARG A 64 11.08 -13.40 6.61
C ARG A 64 10.70 -13.21 5.15
N PHE A 65 9.70 -13.96 4.67
CA PHE A 65 9.16 -13.84 3.32
C PHE A 65 8.74 -12.40 3.00
N ALA A 66 7.92 -11.78 3.86
CA ALA A 66 7.42 -10.42 3.65
C ALA A 66 8.57 -9.40 3.60
N SER A 67 9.58 -9.57 4.46
CA SER A 67 10.75 -8.68 4.53
C SER A 67 11.61 -8.79 3.26
N VAL A 68 11.94 -10.01 2.83
CA VAL A 68 12.70 -10.25 1.58
C VAL A 68 11.94 -9.73 0.36
N PHE A 69 10.65 -10.04 0.23
CA PHE A 69 9.82 -9.53 -0.86
C PHE A 69 9.81 -7.98 -0.88
N SER A 70 9.65 -7.36 0.28
CA SER A 70 9.59 -5.90 0.42
C SER A 70 10.92 -5.23 0.08
N GLN A 71 12.04 -5.85 0.44
CA GLN A 71 13.36 -5.35 0.08
C GLN A 71 13.61 -5.46 -1.44
N ALA A 72 13.15 -6.53 -2.09
CA ALA A 72 13.23 -6.67 -3.55
C ALA A 72 12.35 -5.61 -4.23
N LEU A 73 11.14 -5.40 -3.71
CA LEU A 73 10.24 -4.36 -4.16
C LEU A 73 10.87 -2.97 -4.01
N LEU A 74 11.51 -2.66 -2.88
CA LEU A 74 12.19 -1.39 -2.69
C LEU A 74 13.27 -1.17 -3.76
N LEU A 75 14.11 -2.17 -4.01
CA LEU A 75 15.16 -2.11 -5.04
C LEU A 75 14.57 -1.85 -6.44
N TYR A 76 13.42 -2.47 -6.75
CA TYR A 76 12.69 -2.21 -7.99
C TYR A 76 12.15 -0.78 -8.07
N LEU A 77 11.55 -0.29 -6.97
CA LEU A 77 10.94 1.04 -6.90
C LEU A 77 11.99 2.16 -7.05
N THR A 78 13.17 1.97 -6.45
CA THR A 78 14.29 2.91 -6.51
C THR A 78 15.16 2.75 -7.76
N SER A 79 14.85 1.80 -8.64
CA SER A 79 15.65 1.56 -9.85
C SER A 79 15.36 2.62 -10.91
N ASP A 80 16.42 3.22 -11.46
CA ASP A 80 16.36 4.20 -12.55
C ASP A 80 16.07 3.56 -13.92
N LYS A 81 16.06 2.22 -13.99
CA LYS A 81 15.75 1.49 -15.23
C LYS A 81 14.31 1.76 -15.68
N HIS A 82 14.18 2.07 -16.97
CA HIS A 82 12.90 2.40 -17.60
C HIS A 82 12.11 1.15 -18.02
N ASN A 83 12.80 0.08 -18.38
CA ASN A 83 12.20 -1.22 -18.69
C ASN A 83 11.81 -1.94 -17.38
N VAL A 84 10.54 -2.33 -17.27
CA VAL A 84 10.01 -3.05 -16.09
C VAL A 84 10.75 -4.36 -15.87
N LEU A 85 10.95 -5.17 -16.92
CA LEU A 85 11.61 -6.46 -16.81
C LEU A 85 13.06 -6.31 -16.31
N GLU A 86 13.82 -5.41 -16.92
CA GLU A 86 15.22 -5.16 -16.52
C GLU A 86 15.30 -4.61 -15.09
N SER A 87 14.32 -3.80 -14.67
CA SER A 87 14.24 -3.26 -13.30
C SER A 87 13.93 -4.36 -12.28
N VAL A 88 13.12 -5.35 -12.64
CA VAL A 88 12.77 -6.49 -11.78
C VAL A 88 13.95 -7.45 -11.67
N GLU A 89 14.60 -7.80 -12.78
CA GLU A 89 15.77 -8.67 -12.79
C GLU A 89 16.95 -8.06 -12.02
N ASP A 90 17.19 -6.76 -12.18
CA ASP A 90 18.21 -6.02 -11.42
C ASP A 90 17.92 -6.03 -9.91
N ALA A 91 16.67 -5.85 -9.51
CA ALA A 91 16.26 -5.93 -8.11
C ALA A 91 16.45 -7.36 -7.54
N ALA A 92 16.07 -8.38 -8.31
CA ALA A 92 16.23 -9.79 -7.95
C ALA A 92 17.70 -10.22 -7.83
N GLN A 93 18.60 -9.64 -8.60
CA GLN A 93 20.04 -9.86 -8.44
C GLN A 93 20.59 -9.10 -7.22
N LYS A 94 20.21 -7.83 -7.04
CA LYS A 94 20.74 -6.98 -5.96
C LYS A 94 20.30 -7.42 -4.57
N ILE A 95 19.13 -8.07 -4.44
CA ILE A 95 18.67 -8.54 -3.14
C ILE A 95 19.58 -9.61 -2.53
N GLY A 96 20.32 -10.36 -3.35
CA GLY A 96 21.27 -11.37 -2.88
C GLY A 96 22.24 -10.88 -1.79
N LYS A 97 22.59 -9.58 -1.82
CA LYS A 97 23.48 -8.95 -0.83
C LYS A 97 22.89 -8.79 0.57
N TYR A 98 21.57 -8.94 0.70
CA TYR A 98 20.83 -8.74 1.94
C TYR A 98 20.35 -10.07 2.56
N LEU A 99 20.49 -11.20 1.85
CA LEU A 99 19.90 -12.47 2.30
C LEU A 99 20.56 -13.04 3.56
N ASP A 100 21.80 -12.65 3.87
CA ASP A 100 22.44 -13.07 5.13
C ASP A 100 22.04 -12.19 6.33
N GLU A 101 21.32 -11.08 6.10
CA GLU A 101 20.87 -10.19 7.17
C GLU A 101 19.63 -10.74 7.88
N PRO A 102 19.41 -10.41 9.18
CA PRO A 102 18.17 -10.72 9.89
C PRO A 102 16.93 -10.10 9.23
N ALA A 103 15.76 -10.76 9.36
CA ALA A 103 14.53 -10.32 8.70
C ALA A 103 14.10 -8.89 9.09
N ASP A 104 14.29 -8.48 10.34
CA ASP A 104 13.94 -7.17 10.86
C ASP A 104 14.79 -6.05 10.26
N VAL A 105 16.06 -6.35 9.95
CA VAL A 105 16.98 -5.46 9.23
C VAL A 105 16.53 -5.31 7.77
N ILE A 106 16.27 -6.43 7.09
CA ILE A 106 15.78 -6.44 5.69
C ILE A 106 14.47 -5.66 5.57
N GLY A 107 13.50 -5.94 6.45
CA GLY A 107 12.18 -5.31 6.42
C GLY A 107 12.17 -3.85 6.91
N GLY A 108 13.19 -3.43 7.66
CA GLY A 108 13.28 -2.11 8.28
C GLY A 108 13.17 -0.95 7.30
N LYS A 109 13.85 -1.04 6.15
CA LYS A 109 13.82 0.02 5.13
C LYS A 109 12.43 0.22 4.54
N TYR A 110 11.73 -0.87 4.25
CA TYR A 110 10.38 -0.79 3.69
C TYR A 110 9.34 -0.35 4.73
N ARG A 111 9.52 -0.73 6.01
CA ARG A 111 8.71 -0.17 7.12
C ARG A 111 8.78 1.35 7.14
N SER A 112 9.97 1.93 7.03
CA SER A 112 10.15 3.38 6.97
C SER A 112 9.41 4.01 5.79
N VAL A 113 9.39 3.36 4.62
CA VAL A 113 8.62 3.82 3.46
C VAL A 113 7.11 3.85 3.76
N ILE A 114 6.57 2.80 4.39
CA ILE A 114 5.15 2.76 4.79
C ILE A 114 4.84 3.89 5.78
N SER A 115 5.69 4.10 6.78
CA SER A 115 5.53 5.18 7.75
C SER A 115 5.55 6.56 7.09
N ILE A 116 6.41 6.77 6.08
CA ILE A 116 6.44 8.01 5.31
C ILE A 116 5.13 8.21 4.54
N TYR A 117 4.63 7.17 3.84
CA TYR A 117 3.34 7.24 3.17
C TYR A 117 2.23 7.64 4.13
N LEU A 118 2.10 6.91 5.25
CA LEU A 118 1.08 7.16 6.26
C LEU A 118 1.15 8.59 6.80
N ASN A 119 2.35 9.09 7.12
CA ASN A 119 2.52 10.47 7.59
C ASN A 119 2.03 11.53 6.57
N VAL A 120 2.10 11.23 5.27
CA VAL A 120 1.59 12.14 4.23
C VAL A 120 0.07 11.99 4.05
N VAL A 121 -0.48 10.78 4.09
CA VAL A 121 -1.88 10.52 3.74
C VAL A 121 -2.85 10.38 4.92
N GLU A 122 -2.35 10.36 6.15
CA GLU A 122 -3.17 10.22 7.37
C GLU A 122 -4.22 11.34 7.49
N GLN A 123 -3.84 12.60 7.26
CA GLN A 123 -4.81 13.69 7.29
C GLN A 123 -5.88 13.56 6.17
N PRO A 124 -5.53 13.30 4.89
CA PRO A 124 -6.54 12.99 3.87
C PRO A 124 -7.48 11.83 4.22
N ILE A 125 -6.96 10.74 4.80
CA ILE A 125 -7.77 9.62 5.28
C ILE A 125 -8.77 10.12 6.34
N THR A 126 -8.27 10.86 7.34
CA THR A 126 -9.08 11.43 8.43
C THR A 126 -10.15 12.39 7.90
N ASP A 127 -9.79 13.23 6.92
CA ASP A 127 -10.72 14.18 6.31
C ASP A 127 -11.87 13.44 5.59
N VAL A 128 -11.56 12.35 4.87
CA VAL A 128 -12.58 11.49 4.23
C VAL A 128 -13.44 10.78 5.27
N GLN A 129 -12.84 10.18 6.30
CA GLN A 129 -13.60 9.49 7.36
C GLN A 129 -14.56 10.43 8.09
N ASN A 130 -14.17 11.69 8.31
CA ASN A 130 -15.00 12.70 8.94
C ASN A 130 -16.10 13.25 8.01
N ALA A 131 -15.76 13.53 6.75
CA ALA A 131 -16.68 14.18 5.81
C ALA A 131 -17.64 13.22 5.11
N CYS A 132 -17.25 11.95 4.98
CA CYS A 132 -17.92 10.95 4.18
C CYS A 132 -18.19 9.66 4.97
N PRO A 133 -18.90 9.69 6.12
CA PRO A 133 -19.27 8.45 6.79
C PRO A 133 -20.09 7.54 5.86
N VAL A 134 -20.08 6.23 6.08
CA VAL A 134 -20.76 5.24 5.19
C VAL A 134 -22.25 5.54 4.95
N THR A 135 -22.90 6.29 5.84
CA THR A 135 -24.31 6.69 5.75
C THR A 135 -24.53 8.03 5.03
N ALA A 136 -23.48 8.80 4.75
CA ALA A 136 -23.60 10.04 3.98
C ALA A 136 -23.75 9.71 2.49
N ARG A 137 -24.70 10.37 1.82
CA ARG A 137 -24.88 10.23 0.38
C ARG A 137 -23.71 10.88 -0.37
N GLU A 138 -23.37 10.36 -1.55
CA GLU A 138 -22.26 10.85 -2.39
C GLU A 138 -22.20 12.38 -2.51
N ALA A 139 -23.32 13.05 -2.82
CA ALA A 139 -23.36 14.51 -2.96
C ALA A 139 -23.06 15.27 -1.66
N GLU A 140 -23.54 14.76 -0.51
CA GLU A 140 -23.28 15.34 0.81
C GLU A 140 -21.82 15.15 1.20
N CYS A 141 -21.30 13.94 0.98
CA CYS A 141 -19.90 13.59 1.17
C CYS A 141 -18.98 14.52 0.37
N ILE A 142 -19.19 14.65 -0.95
CA ILE A 142 -18.36 15.52 -1.81
C ILE A 142 -18.42 16.96 -1.31
N LYS A 143 -19.61 17.47 -0.99
CA LYS A 143 -19.77 18.85 -0.51
C LYS A 143 -19.05 19.10 0.82
N ALA A 144 -19.17 18.17 1.77
CA ALA A 144 -18.52 18.26 3.07
C ALA A 144 -17.00 18.16 2.94
N LEU A 145 -16.51 17.18 2.17
CA LEU A 145 -15.09 16.93 1.95
C LEU A 145 -14.42 18.13 1.28
N SER A 146 -14.99 18.65 0.18
CA SER A 146 -14.43 19.83 -0.49
C SER A 146 -14.41 21.07 0.40
N LYS A 147 -15.37 21.22 1.33
CA LYS A 147 -15.34 22.31 2.32
C LYS A 147 -14.20 22.13 3.32
N LEU A 148 -13.96 20.91 3.76
CA LEU A 148 -12.88 20.58 4.68
C LEU A 148 -11.52 20.78 4.02
N GLU A 149 -11.32 20.20 2.84
CA GLU A 149 -10.08 20.32 2.04
C GLU A 149 -9.73 21.78 1.75
N ARG A 150 -10.70 22.62 1.37
CA ARG A 150 -10.46 24.07 1.19
C ARG A 150 -9.93 24.74 2.45
N LYS A 151 -10.52 24.46 3.61
CA LYS A 151 -10.03 25.01 4.89
C LYS A 151 -8.63 24.52 5.22
N ARG A 152 -8.31 23.26 4.89
CA ARG A 152 -6.95 22.71 5.09
C ARG A 152 -5.94 23.39 4.16
N ILE A 153 -6.30 23.60 2.89
CA ILE A 153 -5.46 24.30 1.91
C ILE A 153 -5.25 25.76 2.30
N GLU A 154 -6.29 26.45 2.80
CA GLU A 154 -6.16 27.82 3.33
C GLU A 154 -5.15 27.89 4.49
N ARG A 155 -5.07 26.87 5.35
CA ARG A 155 -4.12 26.79 6.46
C ARG A 155 -2.73 26.31 6.03
N CYS A 156 -2.66 25.39 5.08
CA CYS A 156 -1.43 24.83 4.54
C CYS A 156 -1.55 24.70 3.01
N PRO A 157 -1.05 25.70 2.24
CA PRO A 157 -1.26 25.75 0.79
C PRO A 157 -0.74 24.54 0.02
N GLU A 158 0.23 23.78 0.55
CA GLU A 158 0.77 22.59 -0.10
C GLU A 158 -0.06 21.31 0.14
N TYR A 159 -1.15 21.39 0.90
CA TYR A 159 -1.95 20.22 1.29
C TYR A 159 -2.58 19.49 0.09
N PHE A 160 -2.77 20.18 -1.05
CA PHE A 160 -3.23 19.53 -2.28
C PHE A 160 -2.31 18.39 -2.73
N LYS A 161 -1.02 18.43 -2.40
CA LYS A 161 -0.06 17.34 -2.70
C LYS A 161 -0.38 16.08 -1.89
N ASN A 162 -0.72 16.24 -0.61
CA ASN A 162 -1.16 15.14 0.24
C ASN A 162 -2.46 14.52 -0.30
N ILE A 163 -3.40 15.36 -0.74
CA ILE A 163 -4.66 14.91 -1.37
C ILE A 163 -4.39 14.14 -2.67
N ASP A 164 -3.49 14.63 -3.53
CA ASP A 164 -3.11 13.95 -4.77
C ASP A 164 -2.47 12.58 -4.49
N LEU A 165 -1.50 12.52 -3.58
CA LEU A 165 -0.85 11.26 -3.22
C LEU A 165 -1.85 10.26 -2.60
N TYR A 166 -2.70 10.73 -1.68
CA TYR A 166 -3.79 9.95 -1.12
C TYR A 166 -4.71 9.39 -2.22
N THR A 167 -5.12 10.23 -3.16
CA THR A 167 -6.04 9.83 -4.23
C THR A 167 -5.43 8.69 -5.05
N ARG A 168 -4.19 8.86 -5.51
CA ARG A 168 -3.48 7.82 -6.29
C ARG A 168 -3.28 6.53 -5.51
N LEU A 169 -2.88 6.62 -4.24
CA LEU A 169 -2.71 5.44 -3.38
C LEU A 169 -4.05 4.73 -3.15
N SER A 170 -5.09 5.46 -2.78
CA SER A 170 -6.40 4.90 -2.49
C SER A 170 -7.00 4.20 -3.72
N GLU A 171 -6.78 4.74 -4.92
CA GLU A 171 -7.16 4.12 -6.19
C GLU A 171 -6.33 2.87 -6.50
N TRP A 172 -5.01 2.94 -6.33
CA TRP A 172 -4.13 1.80 -6.54
C TRP A 172 -4.45 0.64 -5.59
N VAL A 173 -4.58 0.91 -4.29
CA VAL A 173 -4.88 -0.11 -3.27
C VAL A 173 -6.26 -0.71 -3.51
N SER A 174 -7.24 0.10 -3.92
CA SER A 174 -8.60 -0.37 -4.18
C SER A 174 -8.77 -1.09 -5.53
N SER A 175 -7.73 -1.13 -6.36
CA SER A 175 -7.78 -1.79 -7.66
C SER A 175 -7.84 -3.31 -7.54
N CYS A 176 -8.49 -3.96 -8.50
CA CYS A 176 -8.56 -5.42 -8.55
C CYS A 176 -7.19 -6.07 -8.69
N GLY A 177 -6.25 -5.45 -9.43
CA GLY A 177 -4.88 -5.95 -9.56
C GLY A 177 -4.19 -6.05 -8.21
N THR A 178 -4.31 -5.02 -7.37
CA THR A 178 -3.74 -5.04 -6.01
C THR A 178 -4.43 -6.04 -5.11
N LEU A 179 -5.76 -6.12 -5.13
CA LEU A 179 -6.50 -7.14 -4.36
C LEU A 179 -6.01 -8.56 -4.72
N TYR A 180 -5.99 -8.91 -6.00
CA TYR A 180 -5.56 -10.23 -6.45
C TYR A 180 -4.10 -10.51 -6.12
N PHE A 181 -3.24 -9.49 -6.22
CA PHE A 181 -1.84 -9.63 -5.82
C PHE A 181 -1.73 -9.93 -4.32
N LEU A 182 -2.44 -9.19 -3.47
CA LEU A 182 -2.41 -9.41 -2.01
C LEU A 182 -2.96 -10.80 -1.62
N GLN A 183 -3.98 -11.30 -2.33
CA GLN A 183 -4.47 -12.68 -2.18
C GLN A 183 -3.37 -13.71 -2.49
N GLU A 184 -2.69 -13.56 -3.63
CA GLU A 184 -1.61 -14.47 -4.02
C GLU A 184 -0.40 -14.38 -3.10
N LEU A 185 0.00 -13.16 -2.72
CA LEU A 185 1.08 -12.91 -1.77
C LEU A 185 0.81 -13.61 -0.43
N THR A 186 -0.42 -13.47 0.09
CA THR A 186 -0.82 -14.09 1.35
C THR A 186 -0.81 -15.61 1.27
N THR A 187 -1.34 -16.15 0.17
CA THR A 187 -1.36 -17.59 -0.09
C THR A 187 0.07 -18.13 -0.20
N PHE A 188 0.96 -17.42 -0.88
CA PHE A 188 2.34 -17.85 -1.06
C PHE A 188 3.14 -17.76 0.26
N ALA A 189 3.02 -16.67 1.01
CA ALA A 189 3.65 -16.49 2.31
C ALA A 189 3.31 -17.61 3.31
N SER A 190 2.10 -18.17 3.24
CA SER A 190 1.65 -19.25 4.12
C SER A 190 2.39 -20.59 3.91
N LYS A 191 3.15 -20.72 2.82
CA LYS A 191 3.84 -21.97 2.43
C LYS A 191 5.25 -22.12 3.01
N ASN A 192 5.69 -21.23 3.91
CA ASN A 192 7.04 -21.24 4.51
C ASN A 192 8.16 -21.29 3.44
N CYS A 193 8.12 -20.33 2.52
CA CYS A 193 9.02 -20.30 1.36
C CYS A 193 10.46 -19.93 1.75
N SER A 194 11.43 -20.50 1.01
CA SER A 194 12.82 -20.06 1.06
C SER A 194 12.99 -18.67 0.43
N ASP A 195 14.11 -18.01 0.71
CA ASP A 195 14.44 -16.71 0.09
C ASP A 195 14.47 -16.82 -1.45
N SER A 196 15.02 -17.90 -2.00
CA SER A 196 15.01 -18.15 -3.45
C SER A 196 13.59 -18.26 -4.01
N ALA A 197 12.70 -19.01 -3.35
CA ALA A 197 11.30 -19.10 -3.77
C ALA A 197 10.57 -17.75 -3.64
N THR A 198 10.96 -16.92 -2.67
CA THR A 198 10.44 -15.56 -2.48
C THR A 198 10.84 -14.65 -3.65
N ILE A 199 12.10 -14.72 -4.07
CA ILE A 199 12.63 -13.96 -5.20
C ILE A 199 11.98 -14.41 -6.51
N ASP A 200 11.79 -15.72 -6.71
CA ASP A 200 11.07 -16.25 -7.87
C ASP A 200 9.62 -15.75 -7.93
N PHE A 201 8.93 -15.73 -6.78
CA PHE A 201 7.58 -15.19 -6.68
C PHE A 201 7.56 -13.70 -7.02
N PHE A 202 8.53 -12.93 -6.52
CA PHE A 202 8.70 -11.52 -6.85
C PHE A 202 8.86 -11.30 -8.36
N VAL A 203 9.79 -12.01 -9.00
CA VAL A 203 10.03 -11.89 -10.45
C VAL A 203 8.78 -12.26 -11.25
N LYS A 204 8.16 -13.40 -10.95
CA LYS A 204 6.94 -13.85 -11.66
C LYS A 204 5.78 -12.87 -11.51
N SER A 205 5.62 -12.29 -10.32
CA SER A 205 4.54 -11.35 -10.04
C SER A 205 4.74 -10.03 -10.79
N LEU A 206 5.92 -9.43 -10.66
CA LEU A 206 6.19 -8.08 -11.16
C LEU A 206 6.54 -8.03 -12.66
N SER A 207 7.11 -9.09 -13.23
CA SER A 207 7.36 -9.17 -14.68
C SER A 207 6.19 -9.76 -15.46
N GLY A 208 5.23 -10.39 -14.77
CA GLY A 208 4.09 -11.07 -15.38
C GLY A 208 2.77 -10.41 -15.03
N LYS A 209 1.95 -11.16 -14.28
CA LYS A 209 0.53 -10.90 -14.03
C LYS A 209 0.24 -9.51 -13.43
N TYR A 210 1.14 -8.99 -12.60
CA TYR A 210 0.93 -7.74 -11.86
C TYR A 210 1.85 -6.60 -12.30
N SER A 211 2.52 -6.75 -13.45
CA SER A 211 3.46 -5.75 -13.98
C SER A 211 2.87 -4.35 -14.06
N GLN A 212 1.66 -4.19 -14.59
CA GLN A 212 0.98 -2.90 -14.66
C GLN A 212 0.65 -2.32 -13.28
N THR A 213 0.21 -3.16 -12.33
CA THR A 213 -0.09 -2.75 -10.95
C THR A 213 1.17 -2.19 -10.28
N PHE A 214 2.32 -2.84 -10.45
CA PHE A 214 3.58 -2.40 -9.87
C PHE A 214 4.22 -1.24 -10.63
N TYR A 215 3.99 -1.10 -11.93
CA TYR A 215 4.38 0.08 -12.69
C TYR A 215 3.67 1.34 -12.17
N ILE A 216 2.35 1.26 -11.93
CA ILE A 216 1.58 2.35 -11.30
C ILE A 216 2.14 2.67 -9.92
N PHE A 217 2.38 1.64 -9.10
CA PHE A 217 2.94 1.83 -7.76
C PHE A 217 4.33 2.48 -7.79
N LYS A 218 5.19 2.11 -8.76
CA LYS A 218 6.51 2.73 -8.96
C LYS A 218 6.39 4.22 -9.27
N ASN A 219 5.41 4.63 -10.06
CA ASN A 219 5.18 6.05 -10.35
C ASN A 219 4.67 6.82 -9.13
N ILE A 220 3.80 6.20 -8.32
CA ILE A 220 3.35 6.78 -7.04
C ILE A 220 4.54 6.94 -6.08
N PHE A 221 5.38 5.90 -5.96
CA PHE A 221 6.58 5.94 -5.14
C PHE A 221 7.58 7.01 -5.59
N LYS A 222 7.79 7.15 -6.90
CA LYS A 222 8.62 8.23 -7.44
C LYS A 222 8.09 9.60 -7.04
N THR A 223 6.78 9.81 -7.11
CA THR A 223 6.15 11.07 -6.67
C THR A 223 6.45 11.33 -5.19
N LEU A 224 6.26 10.31 -4.33
CA LEU A 224 6.55 10.41 -2.89
C LEU A 224 7.98 10.88 -2.63
N ILE A 225 8.98 10.30 -3.29
CA ILE A 225 10.39 10.59 -3.00
C ILE A 225 10.89 11.89 -3.66
N THR A 226 10.23 12.37 -4.72
CA THR A 226 10.62 13.60 -5.42
C THR A 226 9.96 14.85 -4.85
N GLU A 227 8.75 14.72 -4.31
CA GLU A 227 8.01 15.85 -3.78
C GLU A 227 8.37 16.14 -2.31
N ARG A 228 8.15 17.38 -1.89
CA ARG A 228 8.21 17.79 -0.50
C ARG A 228 6.79 17.91 0.05
N TYR A 229 6.50 17.17 1.11
CA TYR A 229 5.25 17.21 1.85
C TYR A 229 5.48 17.94 3.18
N THR A 230 5.09 19.20 3.24
CA THR A 230 5.27 20.06 4.43
C THR A 230 4.04 20.07 5.33
N CYS A 231 2.87 19.77 4.77
CA CYS A 231 1.64 19.60 5.52
C CYS A 231 1.58 18.17 6.06
N ASN A 232 1.56 18.01 7.37
CA ASN A 232 1.33 16.72 8.05
C ASN A 232 0.12 16.84 9.00
N THR A 233 -0.31 15.74 9.59
CA THR A 233 -1.46 15.72 10.53
C THR A 233 -1.31 16.76 11.65
N PHE A 234 -0.09 16.97 12.17
CA PHE A 234 0.18 17.99 13.20
C PHE A 234 0.01 19.44 12.72
N SER A 235 0.06 19.69 11.41
CA SER A 235 -0.16 21.01 10.81
C SER A 235 -1.60 21.51 11.00
N PHE A 236 -2.49 20.63 11.46
CA PHE A 236 -3.94 20.79 11.47
C PHE A 236 -4.60 20.61 12.85
N LEU A 237 -3.79 20.31 13.87
CA LEU A 237 -4.14 20.35 15.29
C LEU A 237 -4.22 21.79 15.83
#